data_AF-A0A1T4UJC8-F1
#
_entry.id   AF-A0A1T4UJC8-F1
#
_cell.length_a   1.000
_cell.length_b   1.000
_cell.length_c   1.000
_cell.angle_alpha   90.00
_cell.angle_beta   90.00
_cell.angle_gamma   90.00
#
_symmetry.space_group_name_H-M   'P 1'
#
loop_
_entity.id
_entity.type
_entity.pdbx_description
1 polymer ?
#
loop_
_entity_poly.entity_id
_entity_poly.type
_entity_poly.pdbx_seq_one_letter_code
_entity_poly.pdbx_strand_id
1 'polypeptide(L)'
;MPNNVSKLSEVAELLKMRLPLKSDIEPLVLAVEEDNEVVVDYCIHQRGGAYDVVFDDRDLTQGLESESFETLDDLLSYFSENKRQPQILDSVNA
;
A
#
# COMPACT_ATOMS: atom_id res chain seq x y z
N MET A 1 8.73 17.38 -2.89
CA MET A 1 8.75 16.03 -2.31
C MET A 1 9.14 15.09 -3.44
N PRO A 2 10.11 14.17 -3.27
CA PRO A 2 10.54 13.35 -4.40
C PRO A 2 9.49 12.28 -4.71
N ASN A 3 8.95 12.40 -5.92
CA ASN A 3 8.30 11.46 -6.86
C ASN A 3 8.38 9.93 -6.62
N ASN A 4 8.14 9.41 -5.42
CA ASN A 4 8.01 7.96 -5.19
C ASN A 4 6.54 7.51 -5.29
N VAL A 5 5.85 8.03 -6.29
CA VAL A 5 4.48 7.63 -6.61
C VAL A 5 4.56 6.45 -7.56
N SER A 6 3.90 5.35 -7.19
CA SER A 6 3.94 4.08 -7.92
C SER A 6 2.57 3.74 -8.48
N LYS A 7 2.50 3.08 -9.63
CA LYS A 7 1.21 2.59 -10.14
C LYS A 7 0.73 1.42 -9.30
N LEU A 8 -0.59 1.27 -9.14
CA LEU A 8 -1.19 0.13 -8.42
C LEU A 8 -0.66 -1.22 -8.94
N SER A 9 -0.55 -1.36 -10.26
CA SER A 9 -0.04 -2.58 -10.92
C SER A 9 1.44 -2.90 -10.63
N GLU A 10 2.21 -1.94 -10.12
CA GLU A 10 3.66 -2.08 -9.86
C GLU A 10 3.96 -2.38 -8.39
N VAL A 11 2.97 -2.29 -7.51
CA VAL A 11 3.16 -2.40 -6.05
C VAL A 11 3.79 -3.74 -5.68
N ALA A 12 3.29 -4.86 -6.23
CA ALA A 12 3.85 -6.17 -5.93
C ALA A 12 5.34 -6.30 -6.32
N GLU A 13 5.77 -5.70 -7.43
CA GLU A 13 7.18 -5.72 -7.84
C GLU A 13 8.04 -4.85 -6.94
N LEU A 14 7.54 -3.68 -6.52
CA LEU A 14 8.22 -2.80 -5.58
C LEU A 14 8.42 -3.46 -4.22
N LEU A 15 7.41 -4.18 -3.73
CA LEU A 15 7.48 -4.93 -2.48
C LEU A 15 8.55 -6.02 -2.55
N LYS A 16 8.63 -6.77 -3.67
CA LYS A 16 9.70 -7.77 -3.89
C LYS A 16 11.10 -7.18 -3.81
N MET A 17 11.29 -5.93 -4.24
CA MET A 17 12.60 -5.26 -4.22
C MET A 17 12.95 -4.63 -2.88
N ARG A 18 11.93 -4.24 -2.10
CA ARG A 18 12.12 -3.45 -0.87
C ARG A 18 11.95 -4.28 0.41
N LEU A 19 11.36 -5.47 0.34
CA LEU A 19 11.16 -6.38 1.46
C LEU A 19 12.08 -7.62 1.34
N PRO A 20 12.49 -8.24 2.47
CA PRO A 20 12.26 -7.77 3.84
C PRO A 20 13.02 -6.48 4.14
N LEU A 21 12.48 -5.67 5.04
CA LEU A 21 13.12 -4.46 5.54
C LEU A 21 14.39 -4.80 6.31
N LYS A 22 15.40 -3.93 6.18
CA LYS A 22 16.64 -4.04 6.96
C LYS A 22 16.44 -3.71 8.45
N SER A 23 15.35 -3.01 8.78
CA SER A 23 14.98 -2.56 10.11
C SER A 23 13.46 -2.68 10.26
N ASP A 24 13.00 -3.19 11.39
CA ASP A 24 11.58 -3.31 11.76
C ASP A 24 11.01 -2.05 12.42
N ILE A 25 11.85 -1.03 12.63
CA ILE A 25 11.47 0.22 13.29
C ILE A 25 10.78 1.19 12.30
N GLU A 26 11.27 1.24 11.06
CA GLU A 26 10.78 2.20 10.06
C GLU A 26 9.85 1.49 9.08
N PRO A 27 8.59 1.93 8.92
CA PRO A 27 7.70 1.35 7.94
C PRO A 27 8.13 1.72 6.52
N LEU A 28 7.83 0.83 5.58
CA LEU A 28 7.85 1.17 4.16
C LEU A 28 6.57 1.91 3.81
N VAL A 29 6.70 3.16 3.37
CA VAL A 29 5.58 3.96 2.86
C VAL A 29 5.64 3.97 1.33
N LEU A 30 4.52 3.61 0.69
CA LEU A 30 4.34 3.64 -0.75
C LEU A 30 3.13 4.51 -1.08
N ALA A 31 3.37 5.63 -1.78
CA ALA A 31 2.30 6.41 -2.38
C ALA A 31 1.90 5.75 -3.70
N VAL A 32 0.62 5.47 -3.86
CA VAL A 32 0.09 4.76 -5.03
C VAL A 32 -0.88 5.64 -5.80
N GLU A 33 -0.68 5.68 -7.10
CA GLU A 33 -1.42 6.49 -8.06
C GLU A 33 -2.19 5.64 -9.06
N GLU A 34 -3.34 6.17 -9.42
CA GLU A 34 -4.14 5.76 -10.57
C GLU A 34 -4.53 7.03 -11.34
N ASP A 35 -4.48 6.98 -12.68
CA ASP A 35 -4.85 8.10 -13.57
C ASP A 35 -4.20 9.48 -13.29
N ASN A 36 -2.97 9.53 -12.77
CA ASN A 36 -2.23 10.73 -12.36
C ASN A 36 -2.71 11.38 -11.05
N GLU A 37 -3.52 10.69 -10.26
CA GLU A 37 -3.88 11.08 -8.90
C GLU A 37 -3.39 10.04 -7.89
N VAL A 38 -2.69 10.48 -6.84
CA VAL A 38 -2.36 9.58 -5.73
C VAL A 38 -3.64 9.31 -4.95
N VAL A 39 -4.02 8.05 -4.87
CA VAL A 39 -5.31 7.58 -4.35
C VAL A 39 -5.17 6.94 -2.97
N VAL A 40 -4.04 6.31 -2.70
CA VAL A 40 -3.79 5.62 -1.42
C VAL A 40 -2.32 5.65 -1.04
N ASP A 41 -2.06 5.82 0.25
CA ASP A 41 -0.75 5.62 0.85
C ASP A 41 -0.74 4.28 1.62
N TYR A 42 0.11 3.35 1.20
CA TYR A 42 0.32 2.08 1.91
C TYR A 42 1.48 2.23 2.90
N CYS A 43 1.20 1.97 4.18
CA CYS A 43 2.20 1.98 5.23
C CYS A 43 2.42 0.56 5.77
N ILE A 44 3.58 -0.01 5.47
CA ILE A 44 3.88 -1.43 5.69
C ILE A 44 4.91 -1.56 6.80
N HIS A 45 4.52 -2.22 7.89
CA HIS A 45 5.40 -2.56 9.00
C HIS A 45 5.79 -4.03 8.91
N GLN A 46 7.08 -4.32 9.10
CA GLN A 46 7.54 -5.69 9.28
C GLN A 46 7.75 -5.97 10.76
N ARG A 47 7.18 -7.04 11.30
CA ARG A 47 7.30 -7.43 12.71
C ARG A 47 7.49 -8.92 12.83
N GLY A 48 8.67 -9.35 13.27
CA GLY A 48 8.95 -10.77 13.52
C GLY A 48 8.75 -11.69 12.30
N GLY A 49 8.87 -11.16 11.08
CA GLY A 49 8.67 -11.90 9.82
C GLY A 49 7.29 -11.73 9.19
N ALA A 50 6.30 -11.25 9.95
CA ALA A 50 4.98 -10.86 9.46
C ALA A 50 4.96 -9.40 8.96
N TYR A 51 3.92 -9.04 8.22
CA TYR A 51 3.72 -7.72 7.63
C TYR A 51 2.34 -7.18 7.97
N ASP A 52 2.29 -5.97 8.55
CA ASP A 52 1.06 -5.23 8.76
C ASP A 52 0.99 -4.09 7.73
N VAL A 53 -0.06 -4.05 6.93
CA VAL A 53 -0.30 -2.99 5.95
C VAL A 53 -1.44 -2.12 6.46
N VAL A 54 -1.17 -0.83 6.58
CA VAL A 54 -2.20 0.20 6.81
C VAL A 54 -2.49 0.87 5.47
N PHE A 55 -3.77 0.97 5.15
CA PHE A 55 -4.29 1.62 3.96
C PHE A 55 -4.82 3.00 4.36
N ASP A 56 -4.09 4.04 3.99
CA ASP A 56 -4.52 5.43 4.14
C ASP A 56 -5.06 5.88 2.78
N ASP A 57 -6.30 5.48 2.50
CA ASP A 57 -7.05 6.01 1.37
C ASP A 57 -7.27 7.50 1.65
N ARG A 58 -7.06 8.37 0.65
CA ARG A 58 -7.20 9.83 0.85
C ARG A 58 -8.63 10.29 1.16
N ASP A 59 -9.57 9.36 1.22
CA ASP A 59 -10.91 9.58 1.73
C ASP A 59 -10.90 9.69 3.26
N LEU A 60 -10.90 10.92 3.76
CA LEU A 60 -10.95 11.26 5.18
C LEU A 60 -12.28 10.87 5.87
N THR A 61 -13.27 10.34 5.15
CA THR A 61 -14.57 9.97 5.72
C THR A 61 -14.62 8.53 6.22
N GLN A 62 -13.73 7.66 5.75
CA GLN A 62 -13.61 6.28 6.22
C GLN A 62 -12.43 6.14 7.19
N GLY A 63 -12.55 5.24 8.15
CA GLY A 63 -11.46 4.98 9.10
C GLY A 63 -10.28 4.31 8.41
N LEU A 64 -9.08 4.44 9.00
CA LEU A 64 -7.90 3.70 8.53
C LEU A 64 -8.17 2.20 8.59
N GLU A 65 -7.99 1.52 7.47
CA GLU A 65 -8.08 0.07 7.38
C GLU A 65 -6.69 -0.56 7.46
N SER A 66 -6.63 -1.81 7.93
CA SER A 66 -5.37 -2.54 8.02
C SER A 66 -5.55 -4.03 7.75
N GLU A 67 -4.59 -4.65 7.10
CA GLU A 67 -4.48 -6.10 6.93
C GLU A 67 -3.12 -6.62 7.37
N SER A 68 -3.10 -7.86 7.89
CA SER A 68 -1.89 -8.52 8.38
C SER A 68 -1.61 -9.79 7.56
N PHE A 69 -0.34 -9.98 7.22
CA PHE A 69 0.15 -11.08 6.39
C PHE A 69 1.26 -11.82 7.14
N GLU A 70 1.13 -13.15 7.27
CA GLU A 70 2.12 -13.96 8.00
C GLU A 70 3.43 -14.11 7.22
N THR A 71 3.35 -14.05 5.88
CA THR A 71 4.51 -14.22 5.00
C THR A 71 4.59 -13.13 3.93
N LEU A 72 5.79 -12.97 3.36
CA LEU A 72 5.99 -12.07 2.22
C LEU A 72 5.20 -12.56 1.00
N ASP A 73 5.10 -13.87 0.79
CA ASP A 73 4.38 -14.44 -0.36
C ASP A 73 2.88 -14.14 -0.30
N ASP A 74 2.27 -14.17 0.89
CA ASP A 74 0.87 -13.80 1.09
C ASP A 74 0.62 -12.32 0.76
N LEU A 75 1.50 -11.44 1.26
CA LEU A 75 1.48 -10.01 0.96
C LEU A 75 1.61 -9.75 -0.55
N LEU A 76 2.57 -10.39 -1.20
CA LEU A 76 2.81 -10.22 -2.64
C LEU A 76 1.64 -10.75 -3.46
N SER A 77 1.04 -11.86 -3.06
CA SER A 77 -0.13 -12.44 -3.73
C SER A 77 -1.34 -11.52 -3.62
N TYR A 78 -1.56 -10.92 -2.45
CA TYR A 78 -2.64 -9.94 -2.23
C TYR A 78 -2.58 -8.78 -3.24
N PHE A 79 -1.41 -8.15 -3.39
CA PHE A 79 -1.22 -7.05 -4.32
C PHE A 79 -1.18 -7.49 -5.79
N SER A 80 -0.66 -8.68 -6.09
CA SER A 80 -0.63 -9.20 -7.47
C SER A 80 -2.01 -9.57 -7.99
N GLU A 81 -2.92 -9.98 -7.10
CA GLU A 81 -4.30 -10.32 -7.42
C GLU A 81 -5.23 -9.09 -7.45
N ASN A 82 -4.69 -7.87 -7.17
CA ASN A 82 -5.47 -6.63 -7.08
C ASN A 82 -6.72 -6.77 -6.19
N LYS A 83 -6.60 -7.52 -5.06
CA LYS A 83 -7.75 -7.85 -4.20
C LYS A 83 -8.46 -6.64 -3.63
N ARG A 84 -7.71 -5.55 -3.41
CA ARG A 84 -8.23 -4.26 -2.97
C ARG A 84 -7.97 -3.23 -4.05
N GLN A 85 -9.05 -2.61 -4.51
CA GLN A 85 -8.98 -1.38 -5.31
C GLN A 85 -8.99 -0.19 -4.33
N PRO A 86 -8.14 0.84 -4.54
CA PRO A 86 -8.22 2.08 -3.78
C PRO A 86 -9.64 2.65 -3.84
N GLN A 87 -10.15 3.14 -2.71
CA GLN A 87 -11.44 3.82 -2.72
C GLN A 87 -11.24 5.26 -3.19
N ILE A 88 -11.42 5.48 -4.50
CA ILE A 88 -11.46 6.81 -5.08
C ILE A 88 -12.86 7.36 -4.82
N LEU A 89 -12.97 8.47 -4.08
CA LEU A 89 -14.17 9.29 -4.17
C LEU A 89 -14.23 9.78 -5.62
N ASP A 90 -15.08 9.16 -6.45
CA ASP A 90 -15.55 9.79 -7.68
C ASP A 90 -15.86 11.23 -7.29
N SER A 91 -15.02 12.12 -7.79
CA SER A 91 -15.05 13.55 -7.56
C SER A 91 -16.49 13.96 -7.33
N VAL A 92 -16.76 14.54 -6.15
CA VAL A 92 -18.03 15.18 -5.77
C VAL A 92 -18.79 15.48 -7.05
N ASN A 93 -19.82 14.67 -7.34
CA ASN A 93 -20.64 14.88 -8.53
C ASN A 93 -20.96 16.38 -8.61
N ALA A 94 -20.64 16.95 -9.76
CA ALA A 94 -20.70 18.37 -10.10
C ALA A 94 -21.83 19.18 -9.44
#